data_AF-A0A5V0BEW2-F1
#
_entry.id   AF-A0A5V0BEW2-F1
#
_cell.length_a   1.000
_cell.length_b   1.000
_cell.length_c   1.000
_cell.angle_alpha   90.00
_cell.angle_beta   90.00
_cell.angle_gamma   90.00
#
_symmetry.space_group_name_H-M   'P 1'
#
loop_
_entity.id
_entity.type
_entity.pdbx_description
1 polymer ?
#
loop_
_entity_poly.entity_id
_entity_poly.type
_entity_poly.pdbx_seq_one_letter_code
_entity_poly.pdbx_strand_id
1 'polypeptide(L)'
;TLLQKHIHQRDLAELVDRLAPLLLAGYLSSSQVISLVHYIVQAGETADAEAFVRELVQRVPQHGDALMTIAQQLEQKGIEKGLQQGLQLGEQRGVEKGRSEGEREATLKIARTMLRNGIERNTVMKMTGLTEDDLAQIRH
;
A
#
# COMPACT_ATOMS: atom_id res chain seq x y z
N THR A 1 -16.82 -8.68 0.54
CA THR A 1 -16.06 -7.67 -0.24
C THR A 1 -16.66 -7.36 -1.60
N LEU A 2 -17.25 -8.30 -2.34
CA LEU A 2 -17.92 -7.98 -3.62
C LEU A 2 -19.13 -7.05 -3.45
N LEU A 3 -19.99 -7.29 -2.45
CA LEU A 3 -21.21 -6.49 -2.24
C LEU A 3 -20.93 -4.99 -1.99
N GLN A 4 -19.93 -4.65 -1.19
CA GLN A 4 -19.52 -3.26 -0.94
C GLN A 4 -19.01 -2.58 -2.21
N LYS A 5 -18.19 -3.26 -3.02
CA LYS A 5 -17.67 -2.70 -4.28
C LYS A 5 -18.82 -2.35 -5.25
N HIS A 6 -19.85 -3.18 -5.31
CA HIS A 6 -21.00 -2.95 -6.20
C HIS A 6 -21.92 -1.83 -5.71
N ILE A 7 -22.04 -1.61 -4.40
CA ILE A 7 -22.80 -0.48 -3.83
C ILE A 7 -22.09 0.83 -4.19
N HIS A 8 -20.78 0.94 -3.93
CA HIS A 8 -20.01 2.14 -4.27
C HIS A 8 -19.98 2.45 -5.77
N GLN A 9 -19.91 1.43 -6.63
CA GLN A 9 -19.94 1.62 -8.08
C GLN A 9 -21.32 2.10 -8.59
N ARG A 10 -22.41 1.64 -7.97
CA ARG A 10 -23.77 2.08 -8.28
C ARG A 10 -24.00 3.54 -7.91
N ASP A 11 -23.48 3.96 -6.75
CA ASP A 11 -23.56 5.35 -6.27
C ASP A 11 -22.77 6.30 -7.19
N LEU A 12 -21.62 5.85 -7.72
CA LEU A 12 -20.81 6.62 -8.67
C LEU A 12 -21.51 6.83 -10.01
N ALA A 13 -22.09 5.76 -10.58
CA ALA A 13 -22.83 5.86 -11.83
C ALA A 13 -24.02 6.82 -11.71
N GLU A 14 -24.76 6.76 -10.61
CA GLU A 14 -25.87 7.67 -10.33
C GLU A 14 -25.40 9.14 -10.22
N LEU A 15 -24.22 9.36 -9.64
CA LEU A 15 -23.64 10.69 -9.52
C LEU A 15 -23.19 11.24 -10.88
N VAL A 16 -22.60 10.41 -11.74
CA VAL A 16 -22.28 10.77 -13.13
C VAL A 16 -23.56 11.07 -13.93
N ASP A 17 -24.61 10.27 -13.77
CA ASP A 17 -25.92 10.49 -14.42
C ASP A 17 -26.53 11.84 -14.08
N ARG A 18 -26.33 12.32 -12.84
CA ARG A 18 -26.84 13.63 -12.38
C ARG A 18 -25.94 14.79 -12.78
N LEU A 19 -24.63 14.60 -12.75
CA LEU A 19 -23.67 15.68 -13.04
C LEU A 19 -23.48 15.93 -14.53
N ALA A 20 -23.45 14.89 -15.37
CA ALA A 20 -23.15 15.06 -16.79
C ALA A 20 -24.11 16.03 -17.50
N PRO A 21 -25.45 16.00 -17.29
CA PRO A 21 -26.36 16.97 -17.88
C PRO A 21 -26.10 18.41 -17.39
N LEU A 22 -25.75 18.59 -16.11
CA LEU A 22 -25.47 19.91 -15.53
C LEU A 22 -24.18 20.52 -16.11
N LEU A 23 -23.17 19.69 -16.34
CA LEU A 23 -21.92 20.11 -16.95
C LEU A 23 -22.11 20.42 -18.45
N LEU A 24 -22.89 19.61 -19.16
CA LEU A 24 -23.24 19.83 -20.57
C LEU A 24 -24.09 21.08 -20.78
N ALA A 25 -24.92 21.47 -19.81
CA ALA A 25 -25.71 22.70 -19.86
C ALA A 25 -24.84 23.98 -19.85
N GLY A 26 -23.53 23.88 -19.58
CA GLY A 26 -22.58 24.98 -19.77
C GLY A 26 -22.67 26.09 -18.72
N TYR A 27 -23.35 25.86 -17.60
CA TYR A 27 -23.46 26.84 -16.50
C TYR A 27 -22.14 27.05 -15.75
N LEU A 28 -21.18 26.14 -15.90
CA LEU A 28 -19.89 26.17 -15.21
C LEU A 28 -18.76 26.43 -16.19
N SER A 29 -17.80 27.26 -15.78
CA SER A 29 -16.52 27.39 -16.49
C SER A 29 -15.67 26.12 -16.31
N SER A 30 -14.70 25.90 -17.21
CA SER A 30 -13.76 24.78 -17.07
C SER A 30 -13.05 24.76 -15.71
N SER A 31 -12.72 25.92 -15.14
CA SER A 31 -12.14 26.01 -13.79
C SER A 31 -13.09 25.57 -12.68
N GLN A 32 -14.37 25.93 -12.78
CA GLN A 32 -15.39 25.49 -11.83
C GLN A 32 -15.66 23.99 -11.92
N VAL A 33 -15.67 23.43 -13.13
CA VAL A 33 -15.77 21.98 -13.34
C VAL A 33 -14.59 21.26 -12.70
N ILE A 34 -13.36 21.75 -12.89
CA ILE A 34 -12.17 21.19 -12.24
C ILE A 34 -12.31 21.22 -10.72
N SER A 35 -12.65 22.37 -10.15
CA SER A 35 -12.78 22.51 -8.70
C SER A 35 -13.86 21.60 -8.12
N LEU A 36 -15.00 21.47 -8.80
CA LEU A 36 -16.10 20.61 -8.38
C LEU A 36 -15.69 19.13 -8.40
N VAL A 37 -15.10 18.67 -9.52
CA VAL A 37 -14.67 17.27 -9.67
C VAL A 37 -13.56 16.95 -8.67
N HIS A 38 -12.59 17.86 -8.49
CA HIS A 38 -11.54 17.69 -7.50
C HIS A 38 -12.11 17.59 -6.08
N TYR A 39 -13.07 18.45 -5.72
CA TYR A 39 -13.75 18.38 -4.44
C TYR A 39 -14.51 17.06 -4.25
N ILE A 40 -15.28 16.62 -5.24
CA ILE A 40 -16.06 15.38 -5.15
C ILE A 40 -15.13 14.17 -4.99
N VAL A 41 -14.02 14.12 -5.73
CA VAL A 41 -13.05 13.03 -5.60
C VAL A 41 -12.32 13.07 -4.26
N GLN A 42 -12.06 14.26 -3.71
CA GLN A 42 -11.35 14.40 -2.44
C GLN A 42 -12.25 14.18 -1.22
N ALA A 43 -13.50 14.62 -1.29
CA ALA A 43 -14.48 14.54 -0.20
C ALA A 43 -15.35 13.28 -0.28
N GLY A 44 -15.59 12.76 -1.48
CA GLY A 44 -16.23 11.47 -1.68
C GLY A 44 -15.25 10.37 -1.32
N GLU A 45 -15.63 9.50 -0.38
CA GLU A 45 -14.92 8.23 -0.12
C GLU A 45 -15.13 7.25 -1.28
N THR A 46 -14.94 7.71 -2.51
CA THR A 46 -15.18 6.92 -3.72
C THR A 46 -14.01 5.97 -3.88
N ALA A 47 -14.24 4.70 -3.58
CA ALA A 47 -13.28 3.61 -3.77
C ALA A 47 -12.77 3.50 -5.22
N ASP A 48 -13.42 4.17 -6.18
CA ASP A 48 -13.06 4.19 -7.59
C ASP A 48 -13.18 5.60 -8.21
N ALA A 49 -12.47 6.57 -7.62
CA ALA A 49 -12.40 7.95 -8.12
C ALA A 49 -11.89 8.02 -9.58
N GLU A 50 -11.04 7.09 -9.99
CA GLU A 50 -10.51 7.03 -11.35
C GLU A 50 -11.60 6.62 -12.36
N ALA A 51 -12.39 5.58 -12.05
CA ALA A 51 -13.53 5.20 -12.89
C ALA A 51 -14.54 6.35 -13.01
N PHE A 52 -14.82 7.05 -11.91
CA PHE A 52 -15.68 8.23 -11.93
C PHE A 52 -15.21 9.29 -12.92
N VAL A 53 -13.93 9.69 -12.86
CA VAL A 53 -13.37 10.71 -13.78
C VAL A 53 -13.37 10.20 -15.22
N ARG A 54 -13.04 8.92 -15.45
CA ARG A 54 -13.05 8.31 -16.79
C ARG A 54 -14.46 8.31 -17.40
N GLU A 55 -15.48 7.95 -16.64
CA GLU A 55 -16.87 7.98 -17.10
C GLU A 55 -17.33 9.42 -17.41
N LEU A 56 -16.93 10.38 -16.58
CA LEU A 56 -17.27 11.79 -16.78
C LEU A 56 -16.63 12.37 -18.05
N VAL A 57 -15.38 11.99 -18.36
CA VAL A 57 -14.70 12.35 -19.62
C VAL A 57 -15.49 11.85 -20.83
N GLN A 58 -15.99 10.61 -20.80
CA GLN A 58 -16.73 10.06 -21.93
C GLN A 58 -18.05 10.78 -22.20
N ARG A 59 -18.72 11.25 -21.15
CA ARG A 59 -20.03 11.92 -21.27
C ARG A 59 -19.92 13.42 -21.49
N VAL A 60 -18.83 14.04 -21.07
CA VAL A 60 -18.63 15.50 -21.14
C VAL A 60 -17.30 15.81 -21.84
N PRO A 61 -17.15 15.46 -23.13
CA PRO A 61 -15.88 15.58 -23.85
C PRO A 61 -15.41 17.04 -23.98
N GLN A 62 -16.33 18.02 -23.88
CA GLN A 62 -16.01 19.45 -23.86
C GLN A 62 -15.08 19.87 -22.71
N HIS A 63 -15.04 19.09 -21.61
CA HIS A 63 -14.13 19.30 -20.48
C HIS A 63 -13.06 18.20 -20.41
N GLY A 64 -12.84 17.45 -21.50
CA GLY A 64 -11.96 16.28 -21.55
C GLY A 64 -10.54 16.56 -21.06
N ASP A 65 -9.88 17.61 -21.56
CA ASP A 65 -8.50 17.94 -21.19
C ASP A 65 -8.34 18.24 -19.69
N ALA A 66 -9.30 18.99 -19.15
CA ALA A 66 -9.37 19.36 -17.75
C ALA A 66 -9.56 18.13 -16.84
N LEU A 67 -10.47 17.24 -17.22
CA LEU A 67 -10.75 16.01 -16.49
C LEU A 67 -9.61 14.97 -16.64
N MET A 68 -8.95 14.93 -17.80
CA MET A 68 -7.79 14.07 -18.04
C MET A 68 -6.62 14.44 -17.13
N THR A 69 -6.42 15.73 -16.87
CA THR A 69 -5.43 16.21 -15.90
C THR A 69 -5.73 15.68 -14.50
N ILE A 70 -7.00 15.66 -14.08
CA ILE A 70 -7.41 15.11 -12.79
C ILE A 70 -7.16 13.60 -12.73
N ALA A 71 -7.49 12.86 -13.80
CA ALA A 71 -7.22 11.43 -13.88
C ALA A 71 -5.72 11.12 -13.71
N GLN A 72 -4.85 11.86 -14.41
CA GLN A 72 -3.40 11.72 -14.29
C GLN A 72 -2.89 12.02 -12.88
N GLN A 73 -3.42 13.05 -12.22
CA GLN A 73 -3.07 13.37 -10.83
C GLN A 73 -3.47 12.27 -9.86
N LEU A 74 -4.63 11.64 -10.07
CA LEU A 74 -5.08 10.52 -9.23
C LEU A 74 -4.20 9.29 -9.40
N GLU A 75 -3.84 8.96 -10.64
CA GLU A 75 -2.92 7.86 -10.95
C GLU A 75 -1.55 8.10 -10.30
N GLN A 76 -0.97 9.29 -10.49
CA GLN A 76 0.32 9.67 -9.90
C GLN A 76 0.30 9.59 -8.37
N LYS A 77 -0.76 10.11 -7.73
CA LYS A 77 -0.93 10.02 -6.27
C LYS A 77 -1.09 8.58 -5.79
N GLY A 78 -1.74 7.73 -6.59
CA GLY A 78 -1.85 6.29 -6.33
C GLY A 78 -0.49 5.61 -6.35
N ILE A 79 0.33 5.90 -7.36
CA ILE A 79 1.70 5.39 -7.50
C ILE A 79 2.58 5.85 -6.32
N GLU A 80 2.55 7.14 -5.99
CA GLU A 80 3.34 7.70 -4.88
C GLU A 80 2.98 7.05 -3.54
N LYS A 81 1.69 6.92 -3.25
CA LYS A 81 1.22 6.23 -2.04
C LYS A 81 1.65 4.77 -2.03
N GLY A 82 1.51 4.07 -3.14
CA GLY A 82 1.91 2.67 -3.27
C GLY A 82 3.41 2.48 -3.05
N LEU A 83 4.24 3.34 -3.63
CA LEU A 83 5.69 3.34 -3.45
C LEU A 83 6.07 3.63 -2.01
N GLN A 84 5.47 4.65 -1.39
CA GLN A 84 5.73 5.01 0.00
C GLN A 84 5.37 3.86 0.96
N GLN A 85 4.19 3.25 0.78
CA GLN A 85 3.77 2.09 1.57
C GLN A 85 4.70 0.89 1.35
N GLY A 86 5.11 0.63 0.10
CA GLY A 86 6.03 -0.44 -0.25
C GLY A 86 7.40 -0.26 0.40
N LEU A 87 7.96 0.95 0.34
CA LEU A 87 9.24 1.27 0.98
C LEU A 87 9.17 1.13 2.50
N GLN A 88 8.14 1.68 3.14
CA GLN A 88 7.97 1.60 4.59
C GLN A 88 7.84 0.15 5.07
N LEU A 89 7.03 -0.66 4.38
CA LEU A 89 6.87 -2.08 4.70
C LEU A 89 8.17 -2.87 4.45
N GLY A 90 8.87 -2.54 3.36
CA GLY A 90 10.16 -3.13 3.02
C GLY A 90 11.22 -2.85 4.07
N GLU A 91 11.33 -1.60 4.53
CA GLU A 91 12.25 -1.18 5.57
C GLU A 91 11.95 -1.88 6.90
N GLN A 92 10.68 -1.88 7.34
CA GLN A 92 10.28 -2.55 8.58
C GLN A 92 10.61 -4.05 8.55
N ARG A 93 10.25 -4.74 7.47
CA ARG A 93 10.57 -6.17 7.30
C ARG A 93 12.08 -6.41 7.24
N GLY A 94 12.82 -5.52 6.57
CA GLY A 94 14.27 -5.60 6.47
C GLY A 94 14.94 -5.47 7.83
N VAL A 95 14.53 -4.50 8.63
CA VAL A 95 15.05 -4.27 9.99
C VAL A 95 14.71 -5.43 10.91
N GLU A 96 13.46 -5.92 10.90
CA GLU A 96 13.03 -7.05 11.74
C GLU A 96 13.79 -8.33 11.37
N LYS A 97 13.87 -8.65 10.08
CA LYS A 97 14.61 -9.82 9.59
C LYS A 97 16.10 -9.71 9.93
N GLY A 98 16.72 -8.57 9.65
CA GLY A 98 18.14 -8.34 9.95
C GLY A 98 18.45 -8.43 11.45
N ARG A 99 17.56 -7.93 12.31
CA ARG A 99 17.69 -8.07 13.76
C ARG A 99 17.60 -9.54 14.19
N SER A 100 16.61 -10.27 13.69
CA SER A 100 16.42 -11.69 14.02
C SER A 100 17.60 -12.55 13.55
N GLU A 101 18.06 -12.34 12.32
CA GLU A 101 19.22 -13.05 11.76
C GLU A 101 20.51 -12.71 12.53
N GLY A 102 20.74 -11.43 12.87
CA GLY A 102 21.89 -11.00 13.65
C GLY A 102 21.90 -11.56 15.07
N GLU A 103 20.75 -11.58 15.75
CA GLU A 103 20.60 -12.18 17.08
C GLU A 103 20.85 -13.69 17.05
N ARG A 104 20.32 -14.37 16.01
CA ARG A 104 20.54 -15.80 15.79
C ARG A 104 22.02 -16.11 15.56
N GLU A 105 22.70 -15.34 14.71
CA GLU A 105 24.12 -15.51 14.41
C GLU A 105 25.01 -15.25 15.63
N ALA A 106 24.72 -14.18 16.39
CA ALA A 106 25.43 -13.88 17.63
C ALA A 106 25.28 -15.01 18.64
N THR A 107 24.08 -15.54 18.81
CA THR A 107 23.79 -16.68 19.70
C THR A 107 24.56 -17.94 19.27
N LEU A 108 24.63 -18.25 17.97
CA LEU A 108 25.44 -19.36 17.46
C LEU A 108 26.93 -19.17 17.71
N LYS A 109 27.45 -17.95 17.54
CA LYS A 109 28.86 -17.62 17.78
C LYS A 109 29.23 -17.77 19.27
N ILE A 110 28.34 -17.38 20.17
CA ILE A 110 28.51 -17.58 21.61
C ILE A 110 28.49 -19.08 21.93
N ALA A 111 27.50 -19.83 21.43
CA ALA A 111 27.40 -21.27 21.65
C ALA A 111 28.65 -22.04 21.15
N ARG A 112 29.18 -21.68 19.97
CA ARG A 112 30.47 -22.18 19.45
C ARG A 112 31.61 -21.98 20.44
N THR A 113 31.70 -20.79 21.02
CA THR A 113 32.76 -20.42 21.98
C THR A 113 32.59 -21.19 23.29
N MET A 114 31.36 -21.32 23.79
CA MET A 114 31.03 -22.09 24.99
C MET A 114 31.45 -23.57 24.84
N LEU A 115 31.06 -24.21 23.73
CA LEU A 115 31.41 -25.61 23.46
C LEU A 115 32.93 -25.81 23.35
N ARG A 116 33.64 -24.87 22.70
CA ARG A 116 35.11 -24.92 22.59
C ARG A 116 35.81 -24.82 23.95
N ASN A 117 35.21 -24.07 24.87
CA ASN A 117 35.70 -23.94 26.25
C ASN A 117 35.26 -25.10 27.16
N GLY A 118 34.68 -26.18 26.60
CA GLY A 118 34.32 -27.38 27.34
C GLY A 118 32.99 -27.29 28.10
N ILE A 119 32.16 -26.27 27.84
CA ILE A 119 30.82 -26.20 28.44
C ILE A 119 29.94 -27.30 27.84
N GLU A 120 29.27 -28.06 28.70
CA GLU A 120 28.41 -29.17 28.31
C GLU A 120 27.26 -28.72 27.41
N ARG A 121 26.93 -29.53 26.41
CA ARG A 121 25.94 -29.25 25.38
C ARG A 121 24.54 -28.94 25.94
N ASN A 122 24.08 -29.70 26.93
CA ASN A 122 22.82 -29.43 27.63
C ASN A 122 22.81 -28.07 28.33
N THR A 123 23.94 -27.67 28.91
CA THR A 123 24.08 -26.36 29.56
C THR A 123 24.06 -25.24 28.53
N VAL A 124 24.74 -25.41 27.38
CA VAL A 124 24.69 -24.44 26.27
C VAL A 124 23.26 -24.26 25.74
N MET A 125 22.52 -25.35 25.51
CA MET A 125 21.11 -25.27 25.08
C MET A 125 20.24 -24.48 26.07
N LYS A 126 20.37 -24.78 27.37
CA LYS A 126 19.62 -24.06 28.42
C LYS A 126 19.96 -22.57 28.49
N MET A 127 21.21 -22.19 28.26
CA MET A 127 21.67 -20.79 28.34
C MET A 127 21.36 -19.97 27.08
N THR A 128 21.32 -20.60 25.92
CA THR A 128 21.22 -19.91 24.62
C THR A 128 19.85 -20.08 23.95
N GLY A 129 19.00 -20.97 24.47
CA GLY A 129 17.71 -21.31 23.87
C GLY A 129 17.83 -22.10 22.55
N LEU A 130 19.04 -22.53 22.18
CA LEU A 130 19.28 -23.31 20.98
C LEU A 130 18.79 -24.75 21.13
N THR A 131 18.28 -25.30 20.04
CA THR A 131 17.90 -26.70 19.95
C THR A 131 19.11 -27.61 19.70
N GLU A 132 18.92 -28.92 19.87
CA GLU A 132 19.96 -29.90 19.55
C GLU A 132 20.36 -29.85 18.06
N ASP A 133 19.39 -29.62 17.16
CA ASP A 133 19.60 -29.47 15.72
C ASP A 133 20.44 -28.23 15.40
N ASP A 134 20.16 -27.11 16.07
CA ASP A 134 20.94 -25.88 15.94
C ASP A 134 22.40 -26.09 16.34
N LEU A 135 22.64 -26.86 17.40
CA LEU A 135 23.98 -27.21 17.84
C LEU A 135 24.63 -28.30 16.97
N ALA A 136 23.86 -29.12 16.27
CA ALA A 136 24.38 -30.14 15.35
C ALA A 136 25.06 -29.47 14.14
N GLN A 137 24.51 -28.35 13.67
CA GLN A 137 25.08 -27.53 12.59
C GLN A 137 26.34 -26.75 13.00
N ILE A 138 26.68 -26.72 14.29
CA ILE A 138 27.88 -26.07 14.80
C ILE A 138 29.15 -26.96 14.67
N ARG A 139 29.01 -28.24 14.29
CA ARG A 139 30.14 -29.18 14.21
C ARG A 139 31.15 -28.86 13.09
N HIS A 140 32.35 -28.46 13.51
CA HIS A 140 33.64 -28.74 12.86
C HIS A 140 34.66 -29.12 13.93
#